data_AF-Q097R4-F1
#
_entry.id   AF-Q097R4-F1
#
_cell.length_a   1.000
_cell.length_b   1.000
_cell.length_c   1.000
_cell.angle_alpha   90.00
_cell.angle_beta   90.00
_cell.angle_gamma   90.00
#
_symmetry.space_group_name_H-M   'P 1'
#
loop_
_entity.id
_entity.type
_entity.pdbx_description
1 polymer ?
#
loop_
_entity_poly.entity_id
_entity_poly.type
_entity_poly.pdbx_seq_one_letter_code
_entity_poly.pdbx_strand_id
1 'polypeptide(L)'
;MKPNTWFSERFAHMGQGVFFILKGARDSRNSGLSLFPEFLRGELHGVRATIEAFSQSRKLETPEGQPLASGMMFTPAANASWEVVLRVTSQGAVATYTLDRWD
;
A
#
# COMPACT_ATOMS: atom_id res chain seq x y z
N MET A 1 -0.46 -6.46 -11.40
CA MET A 1 -1.92 -6.44 -11.56
C MET A 1 -2.56 -5.74 -10.36
N LYS A 2 -3.50 -4.81 -10.58
CA LYS A 2 -4.18 -4.07 -9.50
C LYS A 2 -5.32 -4.89 -8.87
N PRO A 3 -5.70 -4.64 -7.59
CA PRO A 3 -6.70 -5.46 -6.92
C PRO A 3 -8.08 -5.45 -7.60
N ASN A 4 -8.48 -4.31 -8.15
CA ASN A 4 -9.75 -4.16 -8.83
C ASN A 4 -9.84 -4.93 -10.16
N THR A 5 -8.73 -5.38 -10.75
CA THR A 5 -8.75 -6.16 -11.98
C THR A 5 -8.54 -7.66 -11.78
N TRP A 6 -8.15 -8.12 -10.57
CA TRP A 6 -7.76 -9.52 -10.30
C TRP A 6 -8.78 -10.59 -10.76
N PHE A 7 -10.07 -10.27 -10.74
CA PHE A 7 -11.14 -11.23 -11.04
C PHE A 7 -11.97 -10.87 -12.28
N SER A 8 -11.69 -9.73 -12.93
CA SER A 8 -12.48 -9.27 -14.07
C SER A 8 -11.80 -8.14 -14.86
N GLU A 9 -11.95 -8.21 -16.19
CA GLU A 9 -11.60 -7.11 -17.11
C GLU A 9 -12.58 -5.93 -17.07
N ARG A 10 -13.65 -6.00 -16.27
CA ARG A 10 -14.66 -4.93 -16.12
C ARG A 10 -14.03 -3.56 -15.80
N PHE A 11 -12.89 -3.55 -15.11
CA PHE A 11 -12.19 -2.35 -14.68
C PHE A 11 -10.92 -2.05 -15.49
N ALA A 12 -10.77 -2.62 -16.69
CA ALA A 12 -9.60 -2.38 -17.55
C ALA A 12 -9.38 -0.88 -17.86
N HIS A 13 -10.45 -0.10 -17.95
CA HIS A 13 -10.42 1.36 -18.14
C HIS A 13 -9.76 2.14 -16.99
N MET A 14 -9.55 1.51 -15.83
CA MET A 14 -8.84 2.11 -14.68
C MET A 14 -7.30 1.98 -14.79
N GLY A 15 -6.81 1.50 -15.94
CA GLY A 15 -5.39 1.43 -16.30
C GLY A 15 -4.61 0.34 -15.57
N GLN A 16 -3.35 0.13 -15.98
CA GLN A 16 -2.48 -0.92 -15.46
C GLN A 16 -1.79 -0.52 -14.14
N GLY A 17 -1.28 -1.52 -13.41
CA GLY A 17 -0.43 -1.31 -12.24
C GLY A 17 0.23 -2.59 -11.74
N VAL A 18 1.38 -2.43 -11.10
CA VAL A 18 2.20 -3.51 -10.53
C VAL A 18 2.36 -3.32 -9.02
N PHE A 19 2.50 -4.42 -8.30
CA PHE A 19 2.93 -4.39 -6.91
C PHE A 19 4.40 -4.78 -6.84
N PHE A 20 5.21 -3.95 -6.21
CA PHE A 20 6.54 -4.30 -5.76
C PHE A 20 6.46 -4.65 -4.27
N ILE A 21 6.81 -5.88 -3.91
CA ILE A 21 6.67 -6.40 -2.54
C ILE A 21 8.01 -6.94 -2.07
N LEU A 22 8.40 -6.55 -0.86
CA LEU A 22 9.59 -7.07 -0.20
C LEU A 22 9.20 -8.04 0.91
N LYS A 23 9.69 -9.28 0.80
CA LYS A 23 9.55 -10.29 1.86
C LYS A 23 10.28 -9.83 3.12
N GLY A 24 9.62 -9.95 4.26
CA GLY A 24 10.12 -9.53 5.56
C GLY A 24 10.10 -8.02 5.78
N ALA A 25 9.69 -7.22 4.79
CA ALA A 25 9.58 -5.78 4.96
C ALA A 25 8.35 -5.42 5.80
N ARG A 26 8.49 -4.34 6.57
CA ARG A 26 7.45 -3.74 7.38
C ARG A 26 7.44 -2.24 7.14
N ASP A 27 6.25 -1.64 7.08
CA ASP A 27 6.12 -0.19 7.09
C ASP A 27 6.63 0.38 8.43
N SER A 28 7.61 1.27 8.36
CA SER A 28 8.18 1.94 9.54
C SER A 28 7.33 3.11 10.03
N ARG A 29 6.34 3.55 9.24
CA ARG A 29 5.42 4.61 9.64
C ARG A 29 4.49 4.09 10.72
N ASN A 30 4.30 4.90 11.75
CA ASN A 30 3.31 4.64 12.78
C ASN A 30 1.94 5.21 12.34
N SER A 31 1.34 4.61 11.31
CA SER A 31 -0.09 4.83 11.05
C SER A 31 -0.87 4.13 12.18
N GLY A 32 -2.00 4.71 12.62
CA GLY A 32 -2.89 4.07 13.59
C GLY A 32 -3.44 2.73 13.08
N LEU A 33 -4.62 2.32 13.53
CA LEU A 33 -5.22 1.03 13.10
C LEU A 33 -5.66 0.97 11.62
N SER A 34 -5.43 2.02 10.84
CA SER A 34 -5.83 2.09 9.42
C SER A 34 -7.31 1.76 9.19
N LEU A 35 -8.18 2.19 10.13
CA LEU A 35 -9.62 2.15 9.93
C LEU A 35 -10.02 3.29 8.97
N PHE A 36 -10.88 3.00 8.00
CA PHE A 36 -11.32 3.94 6.94
C PHE A 36 -12.81 4.30 7.08
N PRO A 37 -13.17 5.21 8.01
CA PRO A 37 -14.56 5.61 8.23
C PRO A 37 -15.15 6.46 7.10
N GLU A 38 -14.37 6.81 6.08
CA GLU A 38 -14.80 7.56 4.90
C GLU A 38 -15.80 6.76 4.04
N PHE A 39 -15.76 5.43 4.12
CA PHE A 39 -16.67 4.54 3.40
C PHE A 39 -17.93 4.15 4.21
N LEU A 40 -18.12 4.73 5.40
CA LEU A 40 -19.32 4.48 6.20
C LEU A 40 -20.59 5.00 5.51
N ARG A 41 -21.69 4.28 5.69
CA ARG A 41 -23.02 4.78 5.30
C ARG A 41 -23.34 6.05 6.10
N GLY A 42 -24.08 6.98 5.50
CA GLY A 42 -24.40 8.27 6.11
C GLY A 42 -25.07 8.16 7.49
N GLU A 43 -25.90 7.14 7.69
CA GLU A 43 -26.55 6.84 8.97
C GLU A 43 -25.56 6.52 10.13
N LEU A 44 -24.31 6.17 9.80
CA LEU A 44 -23.26 5.83 10.76
C LEU A 44 -22.26 6.96 11.00
N HIS A 45 -22.47 8.15 10.42
CA HIS A 45 -21.54 9.28 10.61
C HIS A 45 -21.45 9.77 12.06
N GLY A 46 -22.49 9.56 12.87
CA GLY A 46 -22.50 9.93 14.29
C GLY A 46 -21.42 9.23 15.13
N VAL A 47 -20.90 8.09 14.67
CA VAL A 47 -19.82 7.35 15.36
C VAL A 47 -18.44 7.50 14.70
N ARG A 48 -18.32 8.27 13.61
CA ARG A 48 -17.06 8.48 12.88
C ARG A 48 -15.94 8.94 13.80
N ALA A 49 -16.20 10.00 14.58
CA ALA A 49 -15.22 10.58 15.49
C ALA A 49 -14.69 9.57 16.51
N THR A 50 -15.55 8.68 17.01
CA THR A 50 -15.17 7.59 17.93
C THR A 50 -14.24 6.58 17.25
N ILE A 51 -14.55 6.18 16.01
CA ILE A 51 -13.73 5.24 15.23
C ILE A 51 -12.37 5.84 14.91
N GLU A 52 -12.33 7.12 14.51
CA GLU A 52 -11.09 7.85 14.23
C GLU A 52 -10.22 7.96 15.49
N ALA A 53 -10.80 8.37 16.62
CA ALA A 53 -10.09 8.45 17.89
C ALA A 53 -9.55 7.09 18.33
N PHE A 54 -10.35 6.03 18.19
CA PHE A 54 -9.91 4.66 18.49
C PHE A 54 -8.74 4.24 17.59
N SER A 55 -8.85 4.47 16.28
CA SER A 55 -7.82 4.17 15.28
C SER A 55 -6.50 4.87 15.60
N GLN A 56 -6.56 6.15 15.98
CA GLN A 56 -5.39 6.96 16.32
C GLN A 56 -4.76 6.57 17.66
N SER A 57 -5.57 6.10 18.62
CA SER A 57 -5.10 5.73 19.96
C SER A 57 -4.30 4.42 20.00
N ARG A 58 -4.30 3.63 18.93
CA ARG A 58 -3.68 2.30 18.88
C ARG A 58 -2.76 2.13 17.69
N LYS A 59 -1.93 1.10 17.75
CA LYS A 59 -0.97 0.73 16.71
C LYS A 59 -1.35 -0.61 16.12
N LEU A 60 -1.08 -0.78 14.83
CA LEU A 60 -1.17 -2.09 14.19
C LEU A 60 -0.18 -3.05 14.86
N GLU A 61 -0.71 -4.11 15.46
CA GLU A 61 0.09 -5.18 16.02
C GLU A 61 0.67 -6.01 14.88
N THR A 62 1.93 -6.41 15.05
CA THR A 62 2.62 -7.30 14.11
C THR A 62 2.57 -8.69 14.72
N PRO A 63 1.85 -9.67 14.13
CA PRO A 63 1.76 -11.00 14.69
C PRO A 63 3.15 -11.64 14.79
N GLU A 64 3.53 -12.12 15.97
CA GLU A 64 4.79 -12.83 16.17
C GLU A 64 4.84 -14.10 15.32
N GLY A 65 5.99 -14.37 14.70
CA GLY A 65 6.23 -15.58 13.91
C GLY A 65 5.53 -15.64 12.56
N GLN A 66 4.76 -14.62 12.14
CA GLN A 66 4.12 -14.62 10.83
C GLN A 66 5.02 -14.01 9.74
N PRO A 67 4.96 -14.54 8.50
CA PRO A 67 5.68 -13.95 7.38
C PRO A 67 5.13 -12.56 7.09
N LEU A 68 5.99 -11.55 7.21
CA LEU A 68 5.64 -10.17 6.88
C LEU A 68 6.02 -9.86 5.43
N ALA A 69 5.27 -8.95 4.83
CA ALA A 69 5.65 -8.33 3.58
C ALA A 69 5.06 -6.91 3.54
N SER A 70 5.77 -5.99 2.93
CA SER A 70 5.28 -4.64 2.63
C SER A 70 5.80 -4.23 1.27
N GLY A 71 5.01 -3.37 0.61
CA GLY A 71 5.23 -3.05 -0.78
C GLY A 71 4.55 -1.77 -1.19
N MET A 72 4.77 -1.39 -2.45
CA MET A 72 4.16 -0.23 -3.07
C MET A 72 3.48 -0.66 -4.36
N MET A 73 2.31 -0.10 -4.62
CA MET A 73 1.67 -0.21 -5.92
C MET A 73 2.16 0.94 -6.78
N PHE A 74 2.63 0.62 -7.98
CA PHE A 74 2.98 1.61 -8.97
C PHE A 74 1.97 1.58 -10.11
N THR A 75 1.58 2.77 -10.54
CA THR A 75 0.71 2.98 -11.69
C THR A 75 1.45 3.82 -12.70
N PRO A 76 1.60 3.37 -13.95
CA PRO A 76 2.27 4.15 -14.97
C PRO A 76 1.39 5.37 -15.25
N ALA A 77 2.02 6.54 -15.44
CA ALA A 77 1.30 7.68 -15.97
C ALA A 77 0.92 7.40 -17.44
N ALA A 78 -0.19 7.97 -17.90
CA ALA A 78 -0.56 7.86 -19.31
C ALA A 78 0.59 8.42 -20.17
N ASN A 79 1.16 7.59 -21.03
CA ASN A 79 2.28 7.90 -21.94
C ASN A 79 3.67 8.07 -21.30
N ALA A 80 3.91 7.58 -20.08
CA ALA A 80 5.25 7.54 -19.50
C ALA A 80 5.97 6.21 -19.80
N SER A 81 7.28 6.29 -20.09
CA SER A 81 8.15 5.12 -20.01
C SER A 81 8.20 4.63 -18.57
N TRP A 82 8.10 3.31 -18.37
CA TRP A 82 8.18 2.72 -17.05
C TRP A 82 9.63 2.80 -16.53
N GLU A 83 9.85 3.65 -15.53
CA GLU A 83 11.13 3.76 -14.84
C GLU A 83 10.86 4.14 -13.38
N VAL A 84 11.12 3.22 -12.46
CA VAL A 84 10.96 3.48 -11.02
C VAL A 84 12.30 3.41 -10.33
N VAL A 85 12.71 4.52 -9.72
CA VAL A 85 13.95 4.61 -8.95
C VAL A 85 13.64 4.33 -7.47
N LEU A 86 14.25 3.29 -6.93
CA LEU A 86 14.16 2.89 -5.53
C LEU A 86 15.48 3.21 -4.82
N ARG A 87 15.41 3.98 -3.74
CA ARG A 87 16.53 4.15 -2.81
C ARG A 87 16.37 3.18 -1.65
N VAL A 88 17.30 2.24 -1.54
CA VAL A 88 17.28 1.16 -0.55
C VAL A 88 18.39 1.38 0.46
N THR A 89 18.05 1.41 1.74
CA THR A 89 19.02 1.41 2.83
C THR A 89 19.05 0.01 3.45
N SER A 90 20.20 -0.64 3.46
CA SER A 90 20.40 -1.97 4.05
C SER A 90 21.74 -2.05 4.76
N GLN A 91 21.75 -2.55 6.00
CA GLN A 91 22.98 -2.73 6.81
C GLN A 91 23.88 -1.46 6.88
N GLY A 92 23.27 -0.27 6.90
CA GLY A 92 23.99 1.01 6.92
C GLY A 92 24.50 1.51 5.56
N ALA A 93 24.38 0.71 4.50
CA ALA A 93 24.65 1.13 3.13
C ALA A 93 23.38 1.64 2.44
N VAL A 94 23.56 2.58 1.50
CA VAL A 94 22.49 3.10 0.64
C VAL A 94 22.82 2.73 -0.80
N ALA A 95 21.87 2.11 -1.48
CA ALA A 95 21.95 1.78 -2.90
C ALA A 95 20.72 2.30 -3.64
N THR A 96 20.90 2.63 -4.91
CA THR A 96 19.82 3.05 -5.80
C THR A 96 19.61 1.97 -6.85
N TYR A 97 18.37 1.53 -7.01
CA TYR A 97 17.95 0.54 -7.99
C TYR A 97 16.95 1.17 -8.96
N THR A 98 17.07 0.85 -10.24
CA THR A 98 16.07 1.22 -11.24
C THR A 98 15.30 -0.02 -11.64
N LEU A 99 13.97 0.02 -11.48
CA LEU A 99 13.07 -0.92 -12.10
C LEU A 99 12.70 -0.36 -13.48
N ASP A 100 13.32 -0.92 -14.52
CA ASP A 100 13.18 -0.48 -15.92
C ASP A 100 12.11 -1.28 -16.69
N ARG A 101 11.59 -2.35 -16.09
CA ARG A 101 10.59 -3.24 -16.70
C ARG A 101 9.76 -3.97 -15.62
N TRP A 102 8.65 -4.58 -16.01
CA TRP A 102 7.81 -5.40 -15.11
C TRP A 102 7.15 -6.60 -15.81
N ASP A 103 7.45 -6.78 -17.09
CA ASP A 103 6.94 -7.79 -18.00
C ASP A 103 7.80 -9.08 -17.94
#